data_AF-A0A9E6V3W2-F1
#
_entry.id   AF-A0A9E6V3W2-F1
#
_cell.length_a   1.000
_cell.length_b   1.000
_cell.length_c   1.000
_cell.angle_alpha   90.00
_cell.angle_beta   90.00
_cell.angle_gamma   90.00
#
_symmetry.space_group_name_H-M   'P 1'
#
loop_
_entity.id
_entity.type
_entity.pdbx_description
1 polymer ?
#
loop_
_entity_poly.entity_id
_entity_poly.type
_entity_poly.pdbx_seq_one_letter_code
_entity_poly.pdbx_strand_id
1 'polypeptide(L)'
;VSLLEPDSELYNTGIVDVFHRYPKMYVIRPQFFIPIITLLRNAAMKAMQYKTDLALVKAQNIDITNFENELEGFKAAFGKNYELASRKFQTAIDEIDKSIDHLTKTKEALLGTDRNLRLANDKAQDVTIKRLTKGNPTMAGKFAEVKNGG
;
A
#
# COMPACT_ATOMS: atom_id res chain seq x y z
N VAL A 1 -35.65 -33.29 52.79
CA VAL A 1 -36.50 -32.30 53.52
C VAL A 1 -36.83 -32.92 54.85
N SER A 2 -36.14 -32.49 55.91
CA SER A 2 -36.27 -33.16 57.20
C SER A 2 -37.22 -32.39 58.11
N LEU A 3 -38.20 -33.10 58.65
CA LEU A 3 -39.06 -32.71 59.78
C LEU A 3 -38.42 -33.11 61.12
N LEU A 4 -37.13 -33.45 61.13
CA LEU A 4 -36.44 -33.82 62.35
C LEU A 4 -36.24 -32.56 63.20
N GLU A 5 -36.88 -32.58 64.37
CA GLU A 5 -36.72 -31.66 65.49
C GLU A 5 -37.32 -30.25 65.27
N PRO A 6 -38.66 -30.10 65.29
CA PRO A 6 -39.34 -28.80 65.26
C PRO A 6 -38.94 -27.85 66.41
N ASP A 7 -38.41 -28.38 67.52
CA ASP A 7 -38.06 -27.61 68.72
C ASP A 7 -36.55 -27.30 68.85
N SER A 8 -35.73 -27.65 67.86
CA SER A 8 -34.28 -27.40 67.90
C SER A 8 -33.94 -25.95 67.54
N GLU A 9 -33.46 -25.17 68.53
CA GLU A 9 -33.05 -23.75 68.35
C GLU A 9 -32.05 -23.55 67.21
N LEU A 10 -31.18 -24.54 66.98
CA LEU A 10 -30.15 -24.53 65.93
C LEU A 10 -30.72 -24.55 64.50
N TYR A 11 -31.93 -25.10 64.30
CA TYR A 11 -32.58 -25.23 62.99
C TYR A 11 -33.84 -24.36 62.84
N ASN A 12 -34.10 -23.52 63.84
CA ASN A 12 -35.33 -22.75 63.92
C ASN A 12 -35.33 -21.45 63.08
N THR A 13 -34.18 -21.04 62.57
CA THR A 13 -34.01 -19.80 61.76
C THR A 13 -34.29 -19.98 60.27
N GLY A 14 -34.68 -21.18 59.82
CA GLY A 14 -35.21 -21.44 58.47
C GLY A 14 -34.18 -21.81 57.41
N ILE A 15 -33.03 -21.11 57.34
CA ILE A 15 -31.87 -21.43 56.50
C ILE A 15 -30.62 -21.46 57.39
N VAL A 16 -29.95 -22.61 57.47
CA VAL A 16 -28.78 -22.81 58.33
C VAL A 16 -27.59 -23.27 57.50
N ASP A 17 -26.44 -22.64 57.75
CA ASP A 17 -25.15 -23.02 57.16
C ASP A 17 -24.50 -24.14 57.98
N VAL A 18 -24.04 -25.22 57.32
CA VAL A 18 -23.33 -26.34 57.97
C VAL A 18 -21.89 -26.52 57.44
N PHE A 19 -21.27 -25.44 56.95
CA PHE A 19 -19.92 -25.42 56.35
C PHE A 19 -18.83 -25.91 57.30
N HIS A 20 -19.06 -25.82 58.61
CA HIS A 20 -18.16 -26.38 59.62
C HIS A 20 -18.02 -27.91 59.53
N ARG A 21 -18.96 -28.62 58.89
CA ARG A 21 -18.94 -30.08 58.70
C ARG A 21 -18.95 -30.50 57.23
N TYR A 22 -19.63 -29.74 56.37
CA TYR A 22 -19.74 -30.01 54.94
C TYR A 22 -19.64 -28.70 54.14
N PRO A 23 -18.56 -28.49 53.36
CA PRO A 23 -18.38 -27.27 52.58
C PRO A 23 -19.54 -27.04 51.62
N LYS A 24 -20.04 -25.79 51.54
CA LYS A 24 -21.09 -25.37 50.59
C LYS A 24 -22.48 -26.00 50.81
N MET A 25 -22.72 -26.60 51.97
CA MET A 25 -24.01 -27.21 52.28
C MET A 25 -24.87 -26.32 53.19
N TYR A 26 -26.14 -26.16 52.82
CA TYR A 26 -27.16 -25.44 53.57
C TYR A 26 -28.34 -26.36 53.90
N VAL A 27 -28.86 -26.24 55.12
CA VAL A 27 -30.07 -26.93 55.57
C VAL A 27 -31.23 -25.95 55.52
N ILE A 28 -32.29 -26.31 54.81
CA ILE A 28 -33.45 -25.44 54.54
C ILE A 28 -34.74 -26.17 54.95
N ARG A 29 -35.62 -25.47 55.68
CA ARG A 29 -36.96 -25.99 55.99
C ARG A 29 -37.89 -25.88 54.79
N PRO A 30 -38.80 -26.86 54.54
CA PRO A 30 -39.67 -26.91 53.36
C PRO A 30 -40.41 -25.61 53.05
N GLN A 31 -40.84 -24.87 54.09
CA GLN A 31 -41.55 -23.60 53.95
C GLN A 31 -40.74 -22.48 53.27
N PHE A 32 -39.41 -22.53 53.34
CA PHE A 32 -38.51 -21.52 52.76
C PHE A 32 -38.00 -21.89 51.35
N PHE A 33 -38.43 -23.02 50.77
CA PHE A 33 -38.00 -23.42 49.44
C PHE A 33 -38.49 -22.48 48.33
N ILE A 34 -39.74 -22.02 48.40
CA ILE A 34 -40.31 -21.15 47.36
C ILE A 34 -39.56 -19.81 47.25
N PRO A 35 -39.25 -19.09 48.36
CA PRO A 35 -38.40 -17.90 48.32
C PRO A 35 -36.99 -18.15 47.76
N ILE A 36 -36.35 -19.27 48.14
CA ILE A 36 -35.01 -19.60 47.68
C ILE A 36 -35.00 -19.92 46.18
N ILE A 37 -35.96 -20.71 45.69
CA ILE A 37 -36.12 -21.01 44.27
C ILE A 37 -36.33 -19.72 43.47
N THR A 38 -37.11 -18.78 44.02
CA THR A 38 -37.35 -17.48 43.38
C THR A 38 -36.09 -16.61 43.32
N LEU A 39 -35.31 -16.56 44.41
CA LEU A 39 -34.03 -15.86 44.46
C LEU A 39 -33.01 -16.48 43.49
N LEU A 40 -32.88 -17.81 43.48
CA LEU A 40 -32.00 -18.52 42.57
C LEU A 40 -32.41 -18.31 41.11
N ARG A 41 -33.70 -18.36 40.79
CA ARG A 41 -34.22 -18.04 39.46
C ARG A 41 -33.85 -16.63 39.04
N ASN A 42 -34.07 -15.64 39.91
CA ASN A 42 -33.77 -14.24 39.60
C ASN A 42 -32.26 -13.99 39.44
N ALA A 43 -31.44 -14.60 40.30
CA ALA A 43 -29.98 -14.54 40.19
C ALA A 43 -29.48 -15.23 38.91
N ALA A 44 -30.02 -16.40 38.56
CA ALA A 44 -29.67 -17.13 37.35
C ALA A 44 -30.08 -16.36 36.08
N MET A 45 -31.27 -15.74 36.07
CA MET A 45 -31.74 -14.88 34.97
C MET A 45 -30.79 -13.68 34.78
N LYS A 46 -30.42 -12.99 35.86
CA LYS A 46 -29.46 -11.88 35.82
C LYS A 46 -28.07 -12.32 35.36
N ALA A 47 -27.58 -13.46 35.83
CA ALA A 47 -26.29 -14.00 35.43
C ALA A 47 -26.27 -14.40 33.94
N MET A 48 -27.38 -14.94 33.41
CA MET A 48 -27.51 -15.21 31.98
C MET A 48 -27.47 -13.93 31.15
N GLN A 49 -28.24 -12.91 31.52
CA GLN A 49 -28.22 -11.60 30.84
C GLN A 49 -26.82 -10.98 30.84
N TYR A 50 -26.14 -10.99 31.99
CA TYR A 50 -24.78 -10.47 32.09
C TYR A 50 -23.78 -11.24 31.21
N LYS A 51 -23.92 -12.58 31.13
CA LYS A 51 -23.08 -13.40 30.26
C LYS A 51 -23.33 -13.13 28.78
N THR A 52 -24.58 -12.89 28.38
CA THR A 52 -24.92 -12.54 26.99
C THR A 52 -24.39 -11.16 26.60
N ASP A 53 -24.53 -10.17 27.50
CA ASP A 53 -24.04 -8.81 27.25
C ASP A 53 -22.51 -8.78 27.16
N LEU A 54 -21.83 -9.52 28.04
CA LEU A 54 -20.37 -9.63 28.01
C LEU A 54 -19.86 -10.35 26.76
N ALA A 55 -20.60 -11.33 26.24
CA ALA A 55 -20.29 -11.97 24.96
C ALA A 55 -20.46 -11.01 23.78
N LEU A 56 -21.51 -10.17 23.80
CA LEU A 56 -21.75 -9.15 22.78
C LEU A 56 -20.65 -8.08 22.78
N VAL A 57 -20.27 -7.57 23.95
CA VAL A 57 -19.16 -6.60 24.08
C VAL A 57 -17.83 -7.20 23.63
N LYS A 58 -17.55 -8.47 23.97
CA LYS A 58 -16.35 -9.16 23.47
C LYS A 58 -16.35 -9.35 21.97
N ALA A 59 -17.49 -9.69 21.37
CA ALA A 59 -17.61 -9.81 19.92
C ALA A 59 -17.35 -8.47 19.22
N GLN A 60 -17.87 -7.36 19.76
CA GLN A 60 -17.62 -6.01 19.24
C GLN A 60 -16.13 -5.60 19.34
N ASN A 61 -15.46 -5.93 20.44
CA ASN A 61 -14.03 -5.61 20.60
C ASN A 61 -13.12 -6.39 19.64
N ILE A 62 -13.46 -7.65 19.32
CA ILE A 62 -12.69 -8.47 18.38
C ILE A 62 -12.75 -7.90 16.95
N ASP A 63 -13.88 -7.30 16.57
CA ASP A 63 -14.07 -6.68 15.25
C ASP A 63 -13.19 -5.44 15.07
N ILE A 64 -13.10 -4.58 16.09
CA ILE A 64 -12.26 -3.37 16.05
C ILE A 64 -10.78 -3.71 15.89
N THR A 65 -10.26 -4.70 16.63
CA THR A 65 -8.86 -5.10 16.52
C THR A 65 -8.54 -5.73 15.17
N ASN A 66 -9.45 -6.52 14.60
CA ASN A 66 -9.26 -7.07 13.25
C ASN A 66 -9.24 -5.94 12.20
N PHE A 67 -10.17 -5.00 12.30
CA PHE A 67 -10.22 -3.85 11.41
C PHE A 67 -8.93 -3.00 11.49
N GLU A 68 -8.43 -2.71 12.69
CA GLU A 68 -7.17 -1.97 12.86
C GLU A 68 -5.99 -2.69 12.21
N ASN A 69 -5.87 -4.02 12.40
CA ASN A 69 -4.83 -4.82 11.79
C ASN A 69 -4.92 -4.85 10.25
N GLU A 70 -6.13 -4.99 9.70
CA GLU A 70 -6.36 -4.95 8.26
C GLU A 70 -6.03 -3.58 7.66
N LEU A 71 -6.40 -2.51 8.36
CA LEU A 71 -6.14 -1.14 7.94
C LEU A 71 -4.64 -0.80 7.98
N GLU A 72 -3.91 -1.29 8.98
CA GLU A 72 -2.47 -1.13 9.06
C GLU A 72 -1.76 -1.94 7.96
N GLY A 73 -2.21 -3.18 7.70
CA GLY A 73 -1.74 -3.98 6.57
C GLY A 73 -1.98 -3.29 5.22
N PHE A 74 -3.16 -2.70 5.02
CA PHE A 74 -3.48 -1.93 3.83
C PHE A 74 -2.56 -0.71 3.68
N LYS A 75 -2.37 0.09 4.73
CA LYS A 75 -1.47 1.26 4.71
C LYS A 75 -0.04 0.89 4.34
N ALA A 76 0.49 -0.18 4.92
CA ALA A 76 1.84 -0.65 4.63
C ALA A 76 1.99 -1.12 3.18
N ALA A 77 1.04 -1.92 2.68
CA ALA A 77 1.04 -2.39 1.30
C ALA A 77 0.87 -1.24 0.30
N PHE A 78 -0.03 -0.31 0.58
CA PHE A 78 -0.27 0.87 -0.24
C PHE A 78 0.97 1.77 -0.29
N GLY A 79 1.59 2.06 0.85
CA GLY A 79 2.80 2.89 0.93
C GLY A 79 3.94 2.33 0.09
N LYS A 80 4.20 1.02 0.20
CA LYS A 80 5.24 0.35 -0.59
C LYS A 80 4.97 0.41 -2.09
N ASN A 81 3.73 0.16 -2.49
CA ASN A 81 3.33 0.20 -3.91
C ASN A 81 3.42 1.63 -4.46
N TYR A 82 2.99 2.62 -3.68
CA TYR A 82 3.06 4.03 -4.05
C TYR A 82 4.52 4.49 -4.23
N GLU A 83 5.40 4.16 -3.29
CA GLU A 83 6.82 4.51 -3.37
C GLU A 83 7.51 3.86 -4.58
N LEU A 84 7.21 2.59 -4.86
CA LEU A 84 7.73 1.89 -6.04
C LEU A 84 7.24 2.53 -7.34
N ALA A 85 5.94 2.84 -7.42
CA ALA A 85 5.36 3.52 -8.57
C ALA A 85 5.99 4.90 -8.76
N SER A 86 6.08 5.70 -7.71
CA SER A 86 6.68 7.04 -7.73
C SER A 86 8.12 7.02 -8.22
N ARG A 87 8.95 6.08 -7.75
CA ARG A 87 10.32 5.90 -8.26
C ARG A 87 10.34 5.58 -9.76
N LYS A 88 9.51 4.63 -10.22
CA LYS A 88 9.43 4.27 -11.64
C LYS A 88 8.96 5.44 -12.49
N PHE A 89 8.00 6.22 -12.00
CA PHE A 89 7.55 7.45 -12.65
C PHE A 89 8.70 8.44 -12.79
N GLN A 90 9.44 8.72 -11.73
CA GLN A 90 10.57 9.65 -11.78
C GLN A 90 11.63 9.18 -12.77
N THR A 91 12.03 7.90 -12.72
CA THR A 91 13.00 7.34 -13.68
C THR A 91 12.50 7.44 -15.13
N ALA A 92 11.21 7.23 -15.38
CA ALA A 92 10.64 7.38 -16.72
C ALA A 92 10.69 8.83 -17.21
N ILE A 93 10.44 9.81 -16.33
CA ILE A 93 10.58 11.24 -16.65
C ILE A 93 12.04 11.56 -16.97
N ASP A 94 12.99 11.09 -16.17
CA ASP A 94 14.42 11.32 -16.41
C ASP A 94 14.88 10.74 -17.76
N GLU A 95 14.36 9.57 -18.17
CA GLU A 95 14.64 8.97 -19.49
C GLU A 95 13.99 9.74 -20.65
N ILE A 96 12.81 10.32 -20.44
CA ILE A 96 12.16 11.21 -21.42
C ILE A 96 13.03 12.46 -21.63
N ASP A 97 13.52 13.08 -20.57
CA ASP A 97 14.36 14.28 -20.66
C ASP A 97 15.68 13.98 -21.40
N LYS A 98 16.34 12.85 -21.09
CA LYS A 98 17.52 12.40 -21.85
C LYS A 98 17.21 12.20 -23.34
N SER A 99 16.04 11.62 -23.64
CA SER A 99 15.63 11.40 -25.03
C SER A 99 15.40 12.72 -25.77
N ILE A 100 14.80 13.72 -25.11
CA ILE A 100 14.63 15.08 -25.65
C ILE A 100 15.99 15.72 -25.92
N ASP A 101 16.95 15.59 -25.00
CA ASP A 101 18.32 16.08 -25.19
C ASP A 101 19.00 15.43 -26.40
N HIS A 102 18.87 14.11 -26.56
CA HIS A 102 19.42 13.38 -27.70
C HIS A 102 18.79 13.83 -29.03
N LEU A 103 17.46 14.01 -29.07
CA LEU A 103 16.75 14.50 -30.25
C LEU A 103 17.15 15.93 -30.60
N THR A 104 17.36 16.79 -29.58
CA THR A 104 17.80 18.18 -29.77
C THR A 104 19.21 18.23 -30.36
N LYS A 105 20.15 17.46 -29.81
CA LYS A 105 21.52 17.35 -30.36
C LYS A 105 21.51 16.82 -31.80
N THR A 106 20.66 15.84 -32.09
CA THR A 106 20.52 15.29 -33.45
C THR A 106 19.98 16.34 -34.41
N LYS A 107 18.97 17.11 -34.00
CA LYS A 107 18.44 18.24 -34.78
C LYS A 107 19.54 19.28 -35.07
N GLU A 108 20.32 19.66 -34.07
CA GLU A 108 21.43 20.62 -34.25
C GLU A 108 22.50 20.10 -35.22
N ALA A 109 22.88 18.82 -35.12
CA ALA A 109 23.81 18.20 -36.05
C ALA A 109 23.28 18.18 -37.49
N LEU A 110 21.98 17.92 -37.68
CA LEU A 110 21.33 17.98 -39.00
C LEU A 110 21.32 19.40 -39.56
N LEU A 111 20.97 20.40 -38.75
CA LEU A 111 21.02 21.81 -39.17
C LEU A 111 22.46 22.27 -39.50
N GLY A 112 23.46 21.78 -38.76
CA GLY A 112 24.87 22.00 -39.07
C GLY A 112 25.30 21.34 -40.38
N THR A 113 24.76 20.14 -40.65
CA THR A 113 25.01 19.40 -41.90
C THR A 113 24.44 20.13 -43.11
N ASP A 114 23.22 20.66 -43.01
CA ASP A 114 22.61 21.49 -44.07
C ASP A 114 23.48 22.70 -44.43
N ARG A 115 24.00 23.42 -43.42
CA ARG A 115 24.93 24.53 -43.63
C ARG A 115 26.22 24.08 -44.34
N ASN A 116 26.77 22.93 -43.96
CA ASN A 116 27.96 22.37 -44.59
C ASN A 116 27.70 21.94 -46.04
N LEU A 117 26.55 21.33 -46.32
CA LEU A 117 26.13 20.98 -47.68
C LEU A 117 25.98 22.22 -48.55
N ARG A 118 25.40 23.31 -48.02
CA ARG A 118 25.32 24.58 -48.73
C ARG A 118 26.71 25.13 -49.07
N LEU A 119 27.61 25.19 -48.10
CA LEU A 119 28.99 25.65 -48.32
C LEU A 119 29.76 24.77 -49.31
N ALA A 120 29.54 23.46 -49.29
CA ALA A 120 30.13 22.54 -50.25
C ALA A 120 29.57 22.76 -51.66
N ASN A 121 28.26 23.00 -51.78
CA ASN A 121 27.61 23.34 -53.06
C ASN A 121 28.14 24.67 -53.62
N ASP A 122 28.24 25.72 -52.80
CA ASP A 122 28.79 27.02 -53.21
C ASP A 122 30.24 26.87 -53.70
N LYS A 123 31.07 26.09 -52.98
CA LYS A 123 32.44 25.78 -53.38
C LYS A 123 32.50 24.98 -54.68
N ALA A 124 31.59 24.04 -54.89
CA ALA A 124 31.52 23.22 -56.11
C ALA A 124 31.11 24.06 -57.33
N GLN A 125 30.23 25.04 -57.15
CA GLN A 125 29.85 25.97 -58.22
C GLN A 125 30.95 26.99 -58.55
N ASP A 126 31.76 27.38 -57.57
CA ASP A 126 32.91 28.28 -57.76
C ASP A 126 34.15 27.58 -58.38
N VAL A 127 34.03 26.29 -58.75
CA VAL A 127 35.09 25.55 -59.45
C VAL A 127 35.12 25.96 -60.92
N THR A 128 35.89 27.00 -61.21
CA THR A 128 36.21 27.39 -62.60
C THR A 128 37.38 26.57 -63.15
N ILE A 129 37.48 26.45 -64.49
CA ILE A 129 38.62 25.79 -65.19
C ILE A 129 39.97 26.38 -64.74
N LYS A 130 40.01 27.67 -64.38
CA LYS A 130 41.19 28.34 -63.80
C LYS A 130 41.56 27.82 -62.40
N ARG A 131 40.60 27.47 -61.55
CA ARG A 131 40.87 26.82 -60.24
C ARG A 131 41.28 25.35 -60.41
N LEU A 132 40.67 24.62 -61.35
CA LEU A 132 40.98 23.21 -61.65
C LEU A 132 42.40 23.01 -62.20
N THR A 133 42.92 23.99 -62.93
CA THR A 133 44.27 23.94 -63.53
C THR A 133 45.34 24.64 -62.69
N LYS A 134 44.98 25.20 -61.52
CA LYS A 134 45.89 25.92 -60.63
C LYS A 134 46.97 24.96 -60.09
N GLY A 135 48.20 25.10 -60.58
CA GLY A 135 49.35 24.25 -60.21
C GLY A 135 49.58 23.03 -61.11
N ASN A 136 48.76 22.84 -62.16
CA ASN A 136 48.97 21.79 -63.17
C ASN A 136 49.16 22.42 -64.56
N PRO A 137 50.40 22.76 -64.95
CA PRO A 137 50.69 23.42 -66.22
C PRO A 137 50.33 22.55 -67.43
N THR A 138 50.44 21.22 -67.31
CA THR A 138 50.12 20.27 -68.38
C THR A 138 48.63 20.28 -68.75
N MET A 139 47.76 20.29 -67.74
CA MET A 139 46.31 20.37 -67.96
C MET A 139 45.88 21.78 -68.38
N ALA A 140 46.52 22.83 -67.85
CA ALA A 140 46.29 24.20 -68.29
C ALA A 140 46.57 24.38 -69.80
N GLY A 141 47.67 23.80 -70.29
CA GLY A 141 48.02 23.80 -71.72
C GLY A 141 46.98 23.08 -72.58
N LYS A 142 46.58 21.86 -72.20
CA LYS A 142 45.55 21.09 -72.93
C LYS A 142 44.22 21.83 -73.02
N PHE A 143 43.77 22.49 -71.94
CA PHE A 143 42.53 23.27 -71.98
C PHE A 143 42.67 24.58 -72.79
N ALA A 144 43.85 25.19 -72.84
CA ALA A 144 44.13 26.36 -73.68
C ALA A 144 44.16 26.01 -75.17
N GLU A 145 44.74 24.87 -75.54
CA GLU A 145 44.75 24.36 -76.93
C GLU A 145 43.33 24.09 -77.44
N VAL A 146 42.48 23.44 -76.63
CA VAL A 146 41.07 23.19 -76.99
C VAL A 146 40.28 24.50 -77.16
N LYS A 147 40.63 25.57 -76.43
CA LYS A 147 39.96 26.87 -76.52
C LYS A 147 40.43 27.72 -77.71
N ASN A 148 41.65 27.51 -78.19
CA ASN A 148 42.23 28.23 -79.34
C ASN A 148 42.05 27.48 -80.67
N GLY A 149 41.64 26.20 -80.62
CA GLY A 149 41.45 25.34 -81.79
C GLY A 149 40.01 25.22 -82.31
N GLY A 150 39.11 26.12 -81.89
CA GLY A 150 37.75 26.29 -82.44
C GLY A 150 37.52 27.75 -82.81
#